data_AF-A0A2W4HQN8-F1
#
_entry.id   AF-A0A2W4HQN8-F1
#
_cell.length_a   1.000
_cell.length_b   1.000
_cell.length_c   1.000
_cell.angle_alpha   90.00
_cell.angle_beta   90.00
_cell.angle_gamma   90.00
#
_symmetry.space_group_name_H-M   'P 1'
#
loop_
_entity.id
_entity.type
_entity.pdbx_description
1 polymer ?
#
loop_
_entity_poly.entity_id
_entity_poly.type
_entity_poly.pdbx_seq_one_letter_code
_entity_poly.pdbx_strand_id
1 'polypeptide(L)'
;MPILIFMISIIGIMPIIIINGWILTIFWKWFFIPIFNLPQLTIAVSIGIILTIRFLIGKTKYTKTTEPSNWGIFIITLFEGILNSIFMLGIGWIVHLFI
;
A
#
# COMPACT_ATOMS: atom_id res chain seq x y z
N MET A 1 12.88 -12.85 23.47
CA MET A 1 12.86 -11.46 22.95
C MET A 1 12.62 -11.33 21.44
N PRO A 2 13.23 -12.11 20.52
CA PRO A 2 13.05 -11.86 19.08
C PRO A 2 11.63 -12.15 18.54
N ILE A 3 10.92 -13.16 19.09
CA ILE A 3 9.54 -13.49 18.70
C ILE A 3 8.56 -12.31 18.94
N LEU A 4 8.66 -11.64 20.09
CA LEU A 4 7.75 -10.55 20.44
C LEU A 4 7.91 -9.34 19.51
N ILE A 5 9.14 -8.96 19.19
CA ILE A 5 9.45 -7.84 18.28
C ILE A 5 8.94 -8.15 16.87
N PHE A 6 9.09 -9.39 16.42
CA PHE A 6 8.57 -9.84 15.13
C PHE A 6 7.05 -9.79 15.07
N MET A 7 6.35 -10.27 16.11
CA MET A 7 4.88 -10.19 16.18
C MET A 7 4.38 -8.74 16.18
N ILE A 8 5.02 -7.85 16.94
CA ILE A 8 4.67 -6.42 16.99
C ILE A 8 4.86 -5.76 15.62
N SER A 9 5.95 -6.09 14.93
CA SER A 9 6.22 -5.56 13.59
C SER A 9 5.16 -6.05 12.57
N ILE A 10 4.79 -7.33 12.62
CA ILE A 10 3.71 -7.88 11.78
C ILE A 10 2.39 -7.18 12.08
N ILE A 11 2.02 -7.06 13.36
CA ILE A 11 0.77 -6.41 13.79
C ILE A 11 0.70 -4.96 13.30
N GLY A 12 1.81 -4.23 13.32
CA GLY A 12 1.81 -2.83 12.88
C GLY A 12 1.77 -2.68 11.36
N ILE A 13 2.51 -3.51 10.62
CA ILE A 13 2.65 -3.35 9.15
C ILE A 13 1.48 -3.96 8.40
N MET A 14 0.91 -5.06 8.89
CA MET A 14 -0.16 -5.79 8.21
C MET A 14 -1.40 -4.92 7.89
N PRO A 15 -1.92 -4.08 8.80
CA PRO A 15 -3.04 -3.18 8.51
C PRO A 15 -2.75 -2.23 7.34
N ILE A 16 -1.53 -1.70 7.25
CA ILE A 16 -1.13 -0.77 6.18
C ILE A 16 -1.18 -1.45 4.82
N ILE A 17 -0.69 -2.69 4.74
CA ILE A 17 -0.71 -3.47 3.49
C ILE A 17 -2.16 -3.73 3.06
N ILE A 18 -3.03 -4.10 4.01
CA ILE A 18 -4.45 -4.37 3.74
C ILE A 18 -5.16 -3.11 3.25
N ILE A 19 -4.95 -1.97 3.93
CA ILE A 19 -5.55 -0.68 3.56
C ILE A 19 -5.09 -0.26 2.16
N ASN A 20 -3.78 -0.31 1.88
CA ASN A 20 -3.24 0.04 0.57
C ASN A 20 -3.74 -0.88 -0.54
N GLY A 21 -3.81 -2.19 -0.29
CA GLY A 21 -4.39 -3.14 -1.22
C GLY A 21 -5.88 -2.85 -1.50
N TRP A 22 -6.63 -2.53 -0.46
CA TRP A 22 -8.05 -2.16 -0.59
C TRP A 22 -8.24 -0.90 -1.43
N ILE A 23 -7.46 0.16 -1.16
CA ILE A 23 -7.47 1.41 -1.93
C ILE A 23 -7.12 1.16 -3.40
N LEU A 24 -6.12 0.33 -3.68
CA LEU A 24 -5.76 -0.07 -5.05
C LEU A 24 -6.97 -0.69 -5.77
N THR A 25 -7.74 -1.54 -5.08
CA THR A 25 -8.97 -2.12 -5.64
C THR A 25 -10.02 -1.07 -5.97
N ILE A 26 -10.17 -0.04 -5.12
CA ILE A 26 -11.10 1.06 -5.35
C ILE A 26 -10.68 1.86 -6.57
N PHE A 27 -9.40 2.26 -6.63
CA PHE A 27 -8.85 3.00 -7.77
C PHE A 27 -8.93 2.20 -9.06
N TRP A 28 -8.72 0.89 -8.99
CA TRP A 28 -8.91 0.02 -10.14
C TRP A 28 -10.35 0.11 -10.66
N LYS A 29 -11.34 0.01 -9.76
CA LYS A 29 -12.75 0.12 -10.13
C LYS A 29 -13.12 1.49 -10.68
N TRP A 30 -12.59 2.56 -10.10
CA TRP A 30 -12.92 3.94 -10.47
C TRP A 30 -12.25 4.41 -11.75
N PHE A 31 -10.99 4.05 -11.96
CA PHE A 31 -10.19 4.63 -13.05
C PHE A 31 -9.80 3.62 -14.11
N PHE A 32 -9.54 2.37 -13.74
CA PHE A 32 -9.02 1.39 -14.71
C PHE A 32 -10.14 0.67 -15.46
N ILE A 33 -11.19 0.24 -14.76
CA ILE A 33 -12.31 -0.46 -15.38
C ILE A 33 -13.07 0.43 -16.39
N PRO A 34 -13.60 1.61 -16.03
CA PRO A 34 -14.43 2.38 -16.95
C PRO A 34 -13.65 2.98 -18.13
N ILE A 35 -12.38 3.35 -17.94
CA ILE A 35 -11.58 4.06 -18.95
C ILE A 35 -10.94 3.08 -19.95
N PHE A 36 -10.36 1.98 -19.44
CA PHE A 36 -9.62 1.02 -20.26
C PHE A 36 -10.40 -0.26 -20.55
N ASN A 37 -11.65 -0.35 -20.09
CA ASN A 37 -12.51 -1.52 -20.19
C ASN A 37 -11.83 -2.80 -19.66
N LEU A 38 -11.04 -2.65 -18.59
CA LEU A 38 -10.26 -3.73 -18.01
C LEU A 38 -11.13 -4.67 -17.16
N PRO A 39 -10.79 -5.97 -17.11
CA PRO A 39 -11.50 -6.91 -16.25
C PRO A 39 -11.31 -6.55 -14.77
N GLN A 40 -12.25 -7.03 -13.95
CA GLN A 40 -12.18 -6.87 -12.50
C GLN A 40 -10.87 -7.46 -11.96
N LEU A 41 -10.29 -6.77 -10.97
CA LEU A 41 -9.04 -7.17 -10.35
C LEU A 41 -9.21 -8.51 -9.61
N THR A 42 -8.68 -9.58 -10.19
CA THR A 42 -8.61 -10.91 -9.56
C THR A 42 -7.23 -11.14 -8.95
N ILE A 43 -7.11 -12.15 -8.07
CA ILE A 43 -5.84 -12.53 -7.44
C ILE A 43 -4.74 -12.77 -8.49
N ALA A 44 -5.07 -13.50 -9.57
CA ALA A 44 -4.13 -13.79 -10.64
C ALA A 44 -3.64 -12.52 -11.35
N VAL A 45 -4.55 -11.59 -11.65
CA VAL A 45 -4.20 -10.31 -12.31
C VAL A 45 -3.34 -9.44 -11.38
N SER A 46 -3.67 -9.36 -10.10
CA SER A 46 -2.87 -8.62 -9.11
C SER A 46 -1.43 -9.14 -9.01
N ILE A 47 -1.26 -10.47 -9.02
CA ILE A 47 0.07 -11.10 -9.03
C ILE A 47 0.82 -10.76 -10.32
N GLY A 48 0.15 -10.80 -11.47
CA GLY A 48 0.75 -10.37 -12.74
C GLY A 48 1.23 -8.92 -12.71
N ILE A 49 0.38 -8.00 -12.23
CA ILE A 49 0.68 -6.57 -12.15
C ILE A 49 1.86 -6.33 -11.20
N ILE A 50 1.86 -6.90 -9.98
CA ILE A 50 2.93 -6.65 -9.01
C ILE A 50 4.28 -7.17 -9.55
N LEU A 51 4.28 -8.29 -10.28
CA LEU A 51 5.49 -8.81 -10.91
C LEU A 51 5.99 -7.86 -11.99
N THR A 52 5.11 -7.42 -12.89
CA THR A 52 5.45 -6.45 -13.95
C THR A 52 5.98 -5.15 -13.37
N ILE A 53 5.31 -4.59 -12.37
CA ILE A 53 5.75 -3.39 -11.66
C ILE A 53 7.14 -3.59 -11.04
N ARG A 54 7.38 -4.73 -10.38
CA ARG A 54 8.69 -5.04 -9.78
C ARG A 54 9.80 -5.16 -10.82
N PHE A 55 9.50 -5.69 -12.00
CA PHE A 55 10.45 -5.72 -13.11
C PHE A 55 10.76 -4.32 -13.64
N LEU A 56 9.77 -3.43 -13.70
CA LEU A 56 9.93 -2.05 -14.18
C LEU A 56 10.67 -1.14 -13.19
N ILE A 57 10.34 -1.23 -11.90
CA ILE A 57 10.91 -0.35 -10.85
C ILE A 57 12.33 -0.77 -10.45
N GLY A 58 12.72 -2.03 -10.72
CA GLY A 58 14.00 -2.57 -10.28
C GLY A 58 14.05 -2.80 -8.75
N LYS A 59 15.18 -3.31 -8.24
CA LYS A 59 15.36 -3.49 -6.79
C LYS A 59 15.59 -2.13 -6.14
N THR A 60 14.61 -1.64 -5.38
CA THR A 60 14.83 -0.50 -4.48
C THR A 60 15.92 -0.87 -3.47
N LYS A 61 16.95 -0.03 -3.34
CA LYS A 61 17.94 -0.18 -2.27
C LYS A 61 17.21 0.09 -0.96
N TYR A 62 16.90 -0.96 -0.20
CA TYR A 62 16.51 -0.83 1.19
C TYR A 62 17.71 -0.22 1.93
N THR A 63 17.69 1.09 2.15
CA THR A 63 18.58 1.72 3.12
C THR A 63 18.19 1.18 4.48
N LYS A 64 19.01 0.27 5.02
CA LYS A 64 18.96 -0.09 6.43
C LYS A 64 19.26 1.19 7.22
N THR A 65 18.23 1.87 7.70
CA THR A 65 18.35 2.78 8.82
C THR A 65 18.55 1.93 10.07
N THR A 66 19.82 1.72 10.40
CA THR A 66 20.26 1.12 11.66
C THR A 66 20.08 2.16 12.77
N GLU A 67 19.28 1.81 13.79
CA GLU A 67 19.17 2.39 15.16
C GLU A 67 18.28 3.64 15.41
N PRO A 68 17.72 3.82 16.64
CA PRO A 68 17.36 2.85 17.67
C PRO A 68 15.83 2.63 17.73
N SER A 69 15.43 1.59 18.46
CA SER A 69 14.06 1.20 18.82
C SER A 69 13.32 2.32 19.59
N ASN A 70 12.94 3.39 18.90
CA ASN A 70 12.08 4.42 19.46
C ASN A 70 10.64 4.13 19.02
N TRP A 71 9.85 3.55 19.92
CA TRP A 71 8.42 3.25 19.70
C TRP A 71 7.65 4.44 19.12
N GLY A 72 8.04 5.69 19.46
CA GLY A 72 7.47 6.90 18.87
C GLY A 72 7.68 7.00 17.36
N ILE A 73 8.86 6.65 16.84
CA ILE A 73 9.15 6.68 15.39
C ILE A 73 8.28 5.64 14.68
N PHE A 74 8.16 4.43 15.25
CA PHE A 74 7.31 3.39 14.69
C PHE A 74 5.85 3.83 14.58
N ILE A 75 5.29 4.42 15.65
CA ILE A 75 3.90 4.92 15.65
C ILE A 75 3.72 6.05 14.63
N ILE A 76 4.68 6.99 14.55
CA ILE A 76 4.63 8.09 13.58
C ILE A 76 4.63 7.55 12.14
N THR A 77 5.51 6.59 11.83
CA THR A 77 5.55 5.97 10.49
C THR A 77 4.27 5.22 10.15
N LEU A 78 3.68 4.50 11.13
CA LEU A 78 2.40 3.83 10.90
C LEU A 78 1.27 4.82 10.63
N PHE A 79 1.23 5.90 11.43
CA PHE A 79 0.20 6.93 11.31
C PHE A 79 0.33 7.69 9.99
N GLU A 80 1.55 8.09 9.60
CA GLU A 80 1.83 8.74 8.32
C GLU A 80 1.44 7.85 7.14
N GLY A 81 1.75 6.55 7.21
CA GLY A 81 1.35 5.59 6.19
C GLY A 81 -0.17 5.54 5.99
N ILE A 82 -0.93 5.37 7.07
CA ILE A 82 -2.40 5.32 7.02
C ILE A 82 -2.98 6.66 6.56
N LEU A 83 -2.46 7.77 7.08
CA LEU A 83 -2.93 9.11 6.74
C LEU A 83 -2.74 9.36 5.24
N ASN A 84 -1.56 9.05 4.71
CA ASN A 84 -1.26 9.18 3.29
C ASN A 84 -2.21 8.32 2.43
N SER A 85 -2.45 7.06 2.82
CA SER A 85 -3.40 6.18 2.16
C SER A 85 -4.82 6.78 2.10
N ILE A 86 -5.30 7.36 3.20
CA ILE A 86 -6.63 8.00 3.27
C ILE A 86 -6.67 9.27 2.42
N PHE A 87 -5.63 10.11 2.48
CA PHE A 87 -5.53 11.32 1.64
C PHE A 87 -5.58 10.96 0.16
N MET A 88 -4.83 9.92 -0.24
CA MET A 88 -4.83 9.43 -1.60
C MET A 88 -6.24 9.02 -2.02
N LEU A 89 -6.93 8.20 -1.22
CA LEU A 89 -8.32 7.81 -1.46
C LEU A 89 -9.24 9.03 -1.63
N GLY A 90 -9.10 10.04 -0.76
CA GLY A 90 -9.89 11.28 -0.82
C GLY A 90 -9.67 12.04 -2.14
N ILE A 91 -8.42 12.17 -2.59
CA ILE A 91 -8.11 12.77 -3.90
C ILE A 91 -8.74 11.95 -5.02
N GLY A 92 -8.59 10.62 -4.99
CA GLY A 92 -9.19 9.74 -5.99
C GLY A 92 -10.73 9.87 -6.02
N TRP A 93 -11.36 10.01 -4.87
CA TRP A 93 -12.81 10.19 -4.79
C TRP A 93 -13.26 11.52 -5.42
N ILE A 94 -12.52 12.60 -5.16
CA ILE A 94 -12.77 13.91 -5.79
C ILE A 94 -12.65 13.78 -7.31
N VAL A 95 -11.59 13.17 -7.84
CA VAL A 95 -11.39 13.01 -9.29
C VAL A 95 -12.49 12.15 -9.92
N HIS A 96 -12.91 11.08 -9.25
CA HIS A 96 -14.00 10.22 -9.70
C HIS A 96 -15.34 10.97 -9.80
N LEU A 97 -15.53 12.08 -9.09
CA LEU A 97 -16.75 12.89 -9.19
C LEU A 97 -16.82 13.71 -10.50
N PHE A 98 -15.68 13.91 -11.18
CA PHE A 98 -15.57 14.68 -12.42
C PHE A 98 -15.39 13.81 -13.68
N ILE A 99 -15.25 12.49 -13.53
CA ILE A 99 -15.17 11.52 -14.63
C ILE A 99 -16.54 10.84 -14.78
#